data_AF-A0A351KGL5-F1
#
_entry.id   AF-A0A351KGL5-F1
#
_cell.length_a   1.000
_cell.length_b   1.000
_cell.length_c   1.000
_cell.angle_alpha   90.00
_cell.angle_beta   90.00
_cell.angle_gamma   90.00
#
_symmetry.space_group_name_H-M   'P 1'
#
loop_
_entity.id
_entity.type
_entity.pdbx_description
1 polymer ?
#
loop_
_entity_poly.entity_id
_entity_poly.type
_entity_poly.pdbx_seq_one_letter_code
_entity_poly.pdbx_strand_id
1 'polypeptide(L)'
;MSLLYEGRISTFSPVTHLERKDIYVIRPFVYIREKDIIGACRKNNIPIVKNPCPANGYTSRQYIKELIKKIKKDVPDAESNILGAIMNTDELNIWDKEQISKICKK
;
A
#
# COMPACT_ATOMS: atom_id res chain seq x y z
N MET A 1 -6.33 -0.82 3.43
CA MET A 1 -7.40 -1.82 3.68
C MET A 1 -8.24 -2.07 2.45
N SER A 2 -8.21 -1.17 1.47
CA SER A 2 -9.15 -1.14 0.36
C SER A 2 -9.19 -2.38 -0.53
N LEU A 3 -8.06 -3.03 -0.78
CA LEU A 3 -8.05 -4.23 -1.61
C LEU A 3 -8.74 -5.43 -0.94
N LEU A 4 -8.33 -5.76 0.29
CA LEU A 4 -8.75 -7.00 0.96
C LEU A 4 -10.08 -6.87 1.73
N TYR A 5 -10.45 -5.66 2.15
CA TYR A 5 -11.69 -5.44 2.91
C TYR A 5 -12.77 -4.72 2.10
N GLU A 6 -12.40 -3.87 1.15
CA GLU A 6 -13.35 -3.03 0.41
C GLU A 6 -13.44 -3.42 -1.08
N GLY A 7 -12.65 -4.40 -1.54
CA GLY A 7 -12.64 -4.88 -2.92
C GLY A 7 -12.18 -3.86 -3.97
N ARG A 8 -11.47 -2.79 -3.57
CA ARG A 8 -11.02 -1.73 -4.49
C ARG A 8 -9.51 -1.49 -4.40
N ILE A 9 -8.88 -1.35 -5.56
CA ILE A 9 -7.49 -0.87 -5.65
C ILE A 9 -7.55 0.65 -5.53
N SER A 10 -7.24 1.14 -4.33
CA SER A 10 -7.10 2.58 -4.05
C SER A 10 -5.77 2.80 -3.36
N THR A 11 -4.86 3.47 -4.06
CA THR A 11 -3.54 3.83 -3.55
C THR A 11 -3.44 5.33 -3.33
N PHE A 12 -2.64 5.72 -2.34
CA PHE A 12 -2.38 7.13 -2.09
C PHE A 12 -1.35 7.63 -3.10
N SER A 13 -1.67 8.72 -3.80
CA SER A 13 -0.69 9.41 -4.63
C SER A 13 0.44 10.01 -3.76
N PRO A 14 1.70 10.03 -4.24
CA PRO A 14 2.80 10.77 -3.61
C PRO A 14 2.48 12.25 -3.40
N VAL A 15 1.67 12.85 -4.28
CA VAL A 15 1.20 14.23 -4.20
C VAL A 15 -0.32 14.24 -4.30
N THR A 16 -1.00 14.87 -3.34
CA THR A 16 -2.46 15.02 -3.35
C THR A 16 -2.82 16.48 -3.12
N HIS A 17 -3.52 17.10 -4.07
CA HIS A 17 -4.11 18.43 -3.87
C HIS A 17 -5.44 18.28 -3.12
N LEU A 18 -5.58 19.02 -2.02
CA LEU A 18 -6.78 19.08 -1.21
C LEU A 18 -7.55 20.34 -1.57
N GLU A 19 -8.34 20.28 -2.63
CA GLU A 19 -9.08 21.41 -3.21
C GLU A 19 -9.82 22.26 -2.17
N ARG A 20 -10.50 21.62 -1.21
CA ARG A 20 -11.26 22.31 -0.15
C ARG A 20 -10.42 23.24 0.73
N LYS A 21 -9.12 22.98 0.84
CA LYS A 21 -8.20 23.76 1.68
C LYS A 21 -7.08 24.41 0.87
N ASP A 22 -7.08 24.22 -0.45
CA ASP A 22 -6.02 24.61 -1.38
C ASP A 22 -4.60 24.27 -0.89
N ILE A 23 -4.39 23.03 -0.47
CA ILE A 23 -3.10 22.55 0.06
C ILE A 23 -2.65 21.32 -0.71
N TYR A 24 -1.36 21.26 -1.03
CA TYR A 24 -0.70 20.06 -1.55
C TYR A 24 -0.10 19.24 -0.41
N VAL A 25 -0.56 18.01 -0.26
CA VAL A 25 0.04 17.02 0.65
C VAL A 25 1.08 16.21 -0.12
N ILE A 26 2.34 16.35 0.27
CA ILE A 26 3.45 15.57 -0.26
C ILE A 26 3.80 14.41 0.69
N ARG A 27 4.04 13.21 0.14
CA ARG A 27 4.38 11.99 0.88
C ARG A 27 5.77 11.49 0.44
N PRO A 28 6.87 12.12 0.90
CA PRO A 28 8.22 11.81 0.42
C PRO A 28 8.67 10.38 0.74
N PHE A 29 8.08 9.73 1.74
CA PHE A 29 8.48 8.40 2.19
C PHE A 29 7.59 7.27 1.65
N VAL A 30 6.70 7.54 0.70
CA VAL A 30 5.75 6.53 0.20
C VAL A 30 6.44 5.33 -0.47
N TYR A 31 7.62 5.52 -1.05
CA TYR A 31 8.42 4.46 -1.69
C TYR A 31 9.48 3.84 -0.77
N ILE A 32 9.67 4.37 0.45
CA ILE A 32 10.71 3.93 1.36
C ILE A 32 10.18 2.80 2.23
N ARG A 33 10.93 1.70 2.35
CA ARG A 33 10.55 0.59 3.23
C ARG A 33 10.77 0.96 4.69
N GLU A 34 9.89 0.45 5.56
CA GLU A 34 9.96 0.71 7.00
C GLU A 34 11.31 0.33 7.63
N LYS A 35 11.92 -0.78 7.19
CA LYS A 35 13.24 -1.21 7.67
C LYS A 35 14.35 -0.19 7.38
N ASP A 36 14.25 0.52 6.25
CA ASP A 36 15.26 1.49 5.83
C ASP A 36 15.13 2.76 6.69
N ILE A 37 13.89 3.17 7.01
CA ILE A 37 13.60 4.26 7.97
C ILE A 37 14.13 3.91 9.36
N ILE A 38 13.85 2.70 9.87
CA ILE A 38 14.35 2.25 11.18
C ILE A 38 15.89 2.27 11.22
N GLY A 39 16.54 1.79 10.17
CA GLY A 39 17.99 1.81 10.04
C GLY A 39 18.55 3.23 10.04
N ALA A 40 17.93 4.15 9.31
CA ALA A 40 18.31 5.56 9.27
C ALA A 40 18.14 6.24 10.64
N CYS A 41 17.04 6.00 11.34
CA CYS A 41 16.82 6.54 12.69
C CYS A 41 17.89 6.06 13.68
N ARG A 42 18.23 4.76 13.64
CA ARG A 42 19.29 4.19 14.49
C ARG A 42 20.66 4.79 14.16
N LYS A 43 21.01 4.86 12.88
CA LYS A 43 22.31 5.41 12.43
C LYS A 43 22.50 6.88 12.84
N ASN A 44 21.42 7.66 12.82
CA ASN A 44 21.46 9.08 13.14
C ASN A 44 21.04 9.41 14.59
N ASN A 45 20.86 8.39 15.45
CA ASN A 45 20.42 8.56 16.84
C ASN A 45 19.14 9.41 17.00
N ILE A 46 18.18 9.25 16.09
CA ILE A 46 16.91 9.98 16.13
C ILE A 46 16.04 9.41 17.25
N PRO A 47 15.53 10.22 18.20
CA PRO A 47 14.67 9.75 19.28
C PRO A 47 13.31 9.28 18.73
N ILE A 48 12.89 8.08 19.12
CA ILE A 48 11.62 7.47 18.68
C ILE A 48 10.62 7.51 19.83
N VAL A 49 9.54 8.26 19.66
CA VAL A 49 8.43 8.30 20.63
C VAL A 49 7.54 7.07 20.40
N LYS A 50 7.32 6.28 21.45
CA LYS A 50 6.36 5.16 21.40
C LYS A 50 4.94 5.72 21.46
N ASN A 51 4.08 5.28 20.54
CA ASN A 51 2.69 5.70 20.52
C ASN A 51 1.93 5.11 21.73
N PRO A 52 1.30 5.95 22.59
CA PRO A 52 0.60 5.51 23.80
C PRO A 52 -0.80 4.90 23.54
N CYS A 53 -1.29 4.92 22.29
CA CYS A 53 -2.64 4.46 21.97
C CYS A 53 -2.82 2.95 22.27
N PRO A 54 -3.84 2.54 23.04
CA PRO A 54 -4.06 1.13 23.40
C PRO A 54 -4.45 0.24 22.20
N ALA A 55 -5.00 0.84 21.13
CA ALA A 55 -5.30 0.12 19.90
C ALA A 55 -4.06 -0.13 19.02
N ASN A 56 -2.91 0.46 19.36
CA ASN A 56 -1.67 0.29 18.61
C ASN A 56 -1.19 -1.16 18.70
N GLY A 57 -1.13 -1.86 17.56
CA GLY A 57 -0.77 -3.28 17.46
C GLY A 57 -1.93 -4.24 17.25
N TYR A 58 -3.17 -3.83 17.52
CA TYR A 58 -4.37 -4.66 17.34
C TYR A 58 -5.30 -4.13 16.23
N THR A 59 -4.70 -3.53 15.20
CA THR A 59 -5.47 -2.99 14.07
C THR A 59 -5.45 -3.95 12.88
N SER A 60 -6.47 -3.88 12.03
CA SER A 60 -6.49 -4.58 10.74
C SER A 60 -5.27 -4.23 9.88
N ARG A 61 -4.71 -3.02 10.00
CA ARG A 61 -3.47 -2.63 9.31
C ARG A 61 -2.28 -3.48 9.77
N GLN A 62 -2.17 -3.70 11.08
CA GLN A 62 -1.12 -4.55 11.64
C GLN A 62 -1.31 -6.01 11.21
N TYR A 63 -2.55 -6.51 11.21
CA TYR A 63 -2.86 -7.85 10.70
C TYR A 63 -2.43 -8.04 9.25
N ILE A 64 -2.78 -7.13 8.34
CA ILE A 64 -2.36 -7.19 6.94
C ILE A 64 -0.84 -7.14 6.78
N LYS A 65 -0.15 -6.32 7.59
CA LYS A 65 1.31 -6.28 7.59
C LYS A 65 1.93 -7.63 7.95
N GLU A 66 1.42 -8.29 8.99
CA GLU A 66 1.88 -9.63 9.36
C GLU A 66 1.49 -10.70 8.32
N LEU A 67 0.34 -10.55 7.66
CA LEU A 67 -0.06 -11.44 6.56
C LEU A 67 0.91 -11.35 5.38
N ILE A 68 1.26 -10.13 4.94
CA ILE A 68 2.23 -9.93 3.85
C ILE A 68 3.59 -10.55 4.21
N LYS A 69 4.04 -10.41 5.47
CA LYS A 69 5.26 -11.06 5.93
C LYS A 69 5.20 -12.59 5.86
N LYS A 70 4.04 -13.20 6.13
CA LYS A 70 3.84 -14.64 5.99
C LYS A 70 3.93 -15.05 4.53
N ILE A 71 3.21 -14.37 3.63
CA ILE A 71 3.26 -14.62 2.19
C ILE A 71 4.71 -14.53 1.67
N LYS A 72 5.47 -13.55 2.17
CA LYS A 72 6.88 -13.37 1.79
C LYS A 72 7.78 -14.55 2.15
N LYS A 73 7.43 -15.35 3.17
CA LYS A 73 8.20 -16.56 3.51
C LYS A 73 8.06 -17.62 2.43
N ASP A 74 6.89 -17.71 1.82
CA ASP A 74 6.58 -18.71 0.80
C ASP A 74 6.94 -18.19 -0.61
N VAL A 75 6.76 -16.89 -0.84
CA VAL A 75 7.05 -16.19 -2.10
C VAL A 75 7.91 -14.95 -1.80
N PRO A 76 9.26 -15.06 -1.85
CA PRO A 76 10.18 -14.00 -1.42
C PRO A 76 9.94 -12.62 -2.02
N ASP A 77 9.53 -12.57 -3.29
CA ASP A 77 9.32 -11.33 -4.05
C ASP A 77 7.87 -10.85 -4.07
N ALA A 78 6.97 -11.47 -3.29
CA ALA A 78 5.55 -11.12 -3.30
C ALA A 78 5.30 -9.62 -3.02
N GLU A 79 6.01 -9.04 -2.06
CA GLU A 79 5.84 -7.63 -1.69
C GLU A 79 6.24 -6.68 -2.84
N SER A 80 7.37 -6.93 -3.50
CA SER A 80 7.83 -6.13 -4.63
C SER A 80 6.94 -6.33 -5.86
N ASN A 81 6.48 -7.55 -6.11
CA ASN A 81 5.61 -7.86 -7.24
C ASN A 81 4.23 -7.22 -7.07
N ILE A 82 3.67 -7.23 -5.86
CA ILE A 82 2.41 -6.52 -5.56
C ILE A 82 2.57 -5.02 -5.80
N LEU A 83 3.66 -4.42 -5.33
CA LEU A 83 3.93 -3.00 -5.54
C LEU A 83 4.09 -2.69 -7.05
N GLY A 84 4.85 -3.52 -7.77
CA GLY A 84 5.04 -3.39 -9.22
C GLY A 84 3.73 -3.48 -9.99
N ALA A 85 2.88 -4.46 -9.66
CA ALA A 85 1.57 -4.63 -10.29
C ALA A 85 0.64 -3.43 -10.07
N ILE A 86 0.74 -2.75 -8.93
CA ILE A 86 -0.05 -1.53 -8.64
C ILE A 86 0.47 -0.33 -9.45
N MET A 87 1.78 -0.24 -9.69
CA MET A 87 2.40 0.87 -10.42
C MET A 87 2.33 0.70 -11.94
N ASN A 88 2.16 -0.52 -12.42
CA ASN A 88 2.11 -0.86 -13.84
C ASN A 88 0.68 -0.78 -14.38
N THR A 89 0.17 0.44 -14.53
CA THR A 89 -1.19 0.68 -15.05
C THR A 89 -1.32 0.32 -16.53
N ASP A 90 -0.22 0.35 -17.28
CA ASP A 90 -0.21 0.13 -18.73
C ASP A 90 -0.42 -1.36 -19.08
N GLU A 91 0.02 -2.29 -18.22
CA GLU A 91 -0.19 -3.73 -18.37
C GLU A 91 -1.40 -4.26 -17.57
N LEU A 92 -2.34 -3.39 -17.22
CA LEU A 92 -3.50 -3.76 -16.43
C LEU A 92 -4.50 -4.60 -17.25
N ASN A 93 -4.33 -5.93 -17.23
CA ASN A 93 -5.25 -6.89 -17.84
C ASN A 93 -6.30 -7.40 -16.83
N ILE A 94 -7.30 -6.57 -16.54
CA ILE A 94 -8.42 -6.92 -15.66
C ILE A 94 -9.66 -7.34 -16.47
N TRP A 95 -10.52 -8.16 -15.88
CA TRP A 95 -11.77 -8.57 -16.52
C TRP A 95 -12.69 -7.38 -16.79
N ASP A 96 -12.77 -6.97 -18.05
CA ASP A 96 -13.76 -6.02 -18.53
C ASP A 96 -15.11 -6.75 -18.75
N LYS A 97 -16.05 -6.48 -17.84
CA LYS A 97 -17.40 -7.06 -17.89
C LYS A 97 -18.14 -6.70 -19.18
N GLU A 98 -17.90 -5.52 -19.74
CA GLU A 98 -18.56 -5.09 -20.97
C GLU A 98 -18.00 -5.84 -22.18
N GLN A 99 -16.67 -5.98 -22.24
CA GLN A 99 -16.01 -6.76 -23.28
C GLN A 99 -16.44 -8.23 -23.23
N ILE A 100 -16.46 -8.84 -22.04
CA ILE A 100 -16.90 -10.24 -21.87
C ILE A 100 -18.39 -10.39 -22.22
N SER A 101 -19.25 -9.46 -21.78
CA SER A 101 -20.69 -9.51 -22.11
C SER A 101 -20.95 -9.44 -23.62
N LYS A 102 -20.16 -8.66 -24.37
CA LYS A 102 -20.24 -8.59 -25.83
C LYS A 102 -19.87 -9.92 -26.51
N ILE A 103 -18.91 -10.65 -25.96
CA ILE A 103 -18.49 -11.97 -26.47
C ILE A 103 -19.58 -13.02 -26.20
N CYS A 104 -20.12 -13.05 -24.98
CA CYS A 104 -21.10 -14.06 -24.56
C CYS A 104 -22.54 -13.85 -25.10
N LYS A 105 -22.83 -12.69 -25.69
CA LYS A 105 -24.14 -12.38 -26.31
C LYS A 105 -24.19 -12.67 -27.82
N LYS A 106 -23.10 -13.18 -28.41
CA LYS A 106 -23.10 -13.81 -29.74
C LYS A 106 -23.38 -15.30 -29.59
#